data_AF-A0A341CV91-F1
#
_entry.id   AF-A0A341CV91-F1
#
_cell.length_a   1.000
_cell.length_b   1.000
_cell.length_c   1.000
_cell.angle_alpha   90.00
_cell.angle_beta   90.00
_cell.angle_gamma   90.00
#
_symmetry.space_group_name_H-M   'P 1'
#
loop_
_entity.id
_entity.type
_entity.pdbx_description
1 polymer ?
#
loop_
_entity_poly.entity_id
_entity_poly.type
_entity_poly.pdbx_seq_one_letter_code
_entity_poly.pdbx_strand_id
1 'polypeptide(L)'
;RLRPRARARGQRSRVVKCSANPIFNEDFFFDGLGPPDLAAHSLRAKVLDRGAGFRRDVLLGECETPLTALLPTLRGGLGPGASLAPAHLSL
;
A
#
# COMPACT_ATOMS: atom_id res chain seq x y z
N ARG A 1 4.50 -24.53 -20.15
CA ARG A 1 5.65 -24.41 -19.21
C ARG A 1 5.11 -23.79 -17.92
N LEU A 2 4.93 -24.58 -16.87
CA LEU A 2 4.47 -24.09 -15.57
C LEU A 2 5.62 -23.27 -14.94
N ARG A 3 5.46 -21.95 -14.83
CA ARG A 3 6.38 -21.16 -14.02
C ARG A 3 6.09 -21.50 -12.56
N PRO A 4 7.08 -21.92 -11.75
CA PRO A 4 6.88 -22.04 -10.31
C PRO A 4 6.33 -20.71 -9.81
N ARG A 5 5.24 -20.75 -9.02
CA ARG A 5 4.63 -19.59 -8.39
C ARG A 5 5.65 -19.03 -7.40
N ALA A 6 6.58 -18.21 -7.89
CA ALA A 6 7.60 -17.59 -7.06
C ALA A 6 6.84 -16.76 -6.04
N ARG A 7 6.82 -17.20 -4.77
CA ARG A 7 6.39 -16.37 -3.64
C ARG A 7 7.04 -15.02 -3.86
N ALA A 8 6.24 -13.96 -3.93
CA ALA A 8 6.76 -12.60 -4.05
C ALA A 8 7.76 -12.41 -2.91
N ARG A 9 9.05 -12.44 -3.24
CA ARG A 9 10.12 -12.03 -2.34
C ARG A 9 9.87 -10.55 -2.12
N GLY A 10 9.93 -10.08 -0.87
CA GLY A 10 9.70 -8.66 -0.57
C GLY A 10 10.52 -7.77 -1.50
N GLN A 11 9.90 -6.69 -2.00
CA GLN A 11 10.58 -5.68 -2.79
C GLN A 11 11.26 -4.68 -1.85
N ARG A 12 12.31 -4.01 -2.31
CA ARG A 12 13.11 -3.09 -1.49
C ARG A 12 13.40 -1.81 -2.26
N SER A 13 13.31 -0.69 -1.57
CA SER A 13 13.68 0.61 -2.11
C SER A 13 15.18 0.78 -2.30
N ARG A 14 15.57 1.85 -2.99
CA ARG A 14 16.95 2.34 -2.98
C ARG A 14 17.34 2.82 -1.58
N VAL A 15 18.64 2.80 -1.32
CA VAL A 15 19.19 3.33 -0.07
C VAL A 15 19.43 4.83 -0.22
N VAL A 16 18.76 5.63 0.60
CA VAL A 16 19.06 7.06 0.74
C VAL A 16 20.12 7.20 1.83
N LYS A 17 21.27 7.79 1.48
CA LYS A 17 22.40 7.94 2.41
C LYS A 17 22.33 9.29 3.15
N CYS A 18 22.86 9.31 4.37
CA CYS A 18 23.07 10.54 5.15
C CYS A 18 21.81 11.39 5.37
N SER A 19 20.64 10.75 5.53
CA SER A 19 19.39 11.45 5.82
C SER A 19 18.61 10.74 6.91
N ALA A 20 18.16 11.50 7.91
CA ALA A 20 17.19 11.05 8.92
C ALA A 20 15.73 11.14 8.41
N ASN A 21 15.50 11.82 7.27
CA ASN A 21 14.19 12.00 6.64
C ASN A 21 14.28 11.61 5.16
N PRO A 22 14.47 10.31 4.84
CA PRO A 22 14.63 9.85 3.46
C PRO A 22 13.32 9.99 2.68
N ILE A 23 13.41 10.51 1.46
CA ILE A 23 12.30 10.54 0.50
C ILE A 23 12.63 9.51 -0.59
N PHE A 24 11.86 8.43 -0.66
CA PHE A 24 12.07 7.36 -1.64
C PHE A 24 11.35 7.68 -2.97
N ASN A 25 10.06 8.02 -2.91
CA ASN A 25 9.20 8.22 -4.09
C ASN A 25 9.33 7.07 -5.11
N GLU A 26 9.22 5.84 -4.62
CA GLU A 26 9.30 4.62 -5.42
C GLU A 26 7.98 3.86 -5.35
N ASP A 27 7.54 3.34 -6.50
CA ASP A 27 6.36 2.48 -6.61
C ASP A 27 6.78 1.00 -6.64
N PHE A 28 5.98 0.15 -5.99
CA PHE A 28 6.16 -1.29 -5.94
C PHE A 28 4.92 -2.00 -6.48
N PHE A 29 5.11 -3.00 -7.34
CA PHE A 29 4.02 -3.72 -8.02
C PHE A 29 4.05 -5.20 -7.66
N PHE A 30 2.93 -5.73 -7.18
CA PHE A 30 2.78 -7.14 -6.81
C PHE A 30 1.75 -7.82 -7.72
N ASP A 31 2.22 -8.61 -8.68
CA ASP A 31 1.36 -9.33 -9.61
C ASP A 31 0.81 -10.64 -9.02
N GLY A 32 -0.32 -11.10 -9.57
CA GLY A 32 -0.89 -12.41 -9.26
C GLY A 32 -1.69 -12.47 -7.96
N LEU A 33 -2.08 -11.33 -7.41
CA LEU A 33 -3.04 -11.21 -6.31
C LEU A 33 -4.47 -11.20 -6.89
N GLY A 34 -5.27 -12.19 -6.51
CA GLY A 34 -6.70 -12.24 -6.81
C GLY A 34 -7.57 -11.77 -5.64
N PRO A 35 -8.91 -11.68 -5.84
CA PRO A 35 -9.83 -11.29 -4.77
C PRO A 35 -9.72 -12.12 -3.47
N PRO A 36 -9.54 -13.46 -3.51
CA PRO A 36 -9.34 -14.25 -2.29
C PRO A 36 -8.05 -13.89 -1.54
N ASP A 37 -7.03 -13.43 -2.25
CA ASP A 37 -5.73 -13.08 -1.66
C ASP A 37 -5.82 -11.77 -0.87
N LEU A 38 -6.73 -10.86 -1.23
CA LEU A 38 -6.92 -9.57 -0.52
C LEU A 38 -7.28 -9.78 0.96
N ALA A 39 -8.17 -10.74 1.25
CA ALA A 39 -8.58 -11.05 2.62
C ALA A 39 -7.55 -11.89 3.38
N ALA A 40 -6.68 -12.61 2.67
CA ALA A 40 -5.73 -13.56 3.25
C ALA A 40 -4.32 -12.97 3.48
N HIS A 41 -4.01 -11.80 2.91
CA HIS A 41 -2.67 -11.21 2.94
C HIS A 41 -2.66 -9.78 3.52
N SER A 42 -1.47 -9.40 3.99
CA SER A 42 -1.16 -8.06 4.48
C SER A 42 0.05 -7.49 3.73
N LEU A 43 0.05 -6.17 3.55
CA LEU A 43 1.24 -5.43 3.16
C LEU A 43 2.05 -5.10 4.43
N ARG A 44 3.33 -5.43 4.41
CA ARG A 44 4.25 -5.17 5.51
C ARG A 44 5.43 -4.35 5.04
N ALA A 45 5.62 -3.19 5.64
CA ALA A 45 6.74 -2.30 5.35
C ALA A 45 7.69 -2.25 6.55
N LYS A 46 8.99 -2.30 6.28
CA LYS A 46 10.05 -2.21 7.29
C LYS A 46 11.02 -1.10 6.91
N VAL A 47 11.35 -0.26 7.88
CA VAL A 47 12.38 0.77 7.76
C VAL A 47 13.68 0.21 8.35
N LEU A 48 14.71 0.15 7.51
CA LEU A 48 16.02 -0.39 7.88
C LEU A 48 17.07 0.70 7.75
N ASP A 49 17.89 0.89 8.79
CA ASP A 49 19.17 1.58 8.65
C ASP A 49 20.19 0.61 8.04
N ARG A 50 20.86 1.06 6.99
CA ARG A 50 21.77 0.24 6.20
C ARG A 50 23.15 0.21 6.84
N GLY A 51 23.56 -0.97 7.28
CA GLY A 51 24.89 -1.18 7.82
C GLY A 51 25.98 -0.84 6.80
N ALA A 52 27.01 -0.13 7.23
CA ALA A 52 28.20 0.12 6.42
C ALA A 52 29.14 -1.11 6.41
N GLY A 53 29.71 -1.45 5.26
CA GLY A 53 30.63 -2.56 5.10
C GLY A 53 29.98 -3.91 5.44
N PHE A 54 30.52 -4.60 6.45
CA PHE A 54 30.03 -5.91 6.91
C PHE A 54 29.01 -5.80 8.06
N ARG A 55 28.65 -4.59 8.49
CA ARG A 55 27.64 -4.41 9.54
C ARG A 55 26.27 -4.85 9.02
N ARG A 56 25.48 -5.46 9.89
CA ARG A 56 24.10 -5.85 9.58
C ARG A 56 23.21 -4.60 9.51
N ASP A 57 22.15 -4.69 8.72
CA ASP A 57 21.07 -3.70 8.73
C ASP A 57 20.40 -3.68 10.12
N VAL A 58 19.99 -2.50 10.57
CA VAL A 58 19.26 -2.31 11.83
C VAL A 58 17.79 -2.00 11.51
N LEU A 59 16.86 -2.71 12.12
CA LEU A 59 15.43 -2.42 12.02
C LEU A 59 15.09 -1.19 12.85
N LEU A 60 14.66 -0.12 12.19
CA LEU A 60 14.20 1.11 12.84
C LEU A 60 12.70 1.06 13.15
N GLY A 61 11.92 0.41 12.30
CA GLY A 61 10.47 0.30 12.48
C GLY A 61 9.80 -0.61 11.46
N GLU A 62 8.57 -1.02 11.77
CA GLU A 62 7.76 -1.89 10.93
C GLU A 62 6.28 -1.48 11.06
N CYS A 63 5.55 -1.58 9.96
CA CYS A 63 4.10 -1.51 9.96
C CYS A 63 3.51 -2.61 9.07
N GLU A 64 2.31 -3.04 9.40
CA GLU A 64 1.57 -4.05 8.66
C GLU A 64 0.12 -3.62 8.52
N THR A 65 -0.46 -3.82 7.33
CA THR A 65 -1.84 -3.45 7.03
C THR A 65 -2.47 -4.51 6.14
N PRO A 66 -3.65 -5.07 6.47
CA PRO A 66 -4.31 -6.04 5.61
C PRO A 66 -4.64 -5.40 4.25
N LEU A 67 -4.52 -6.15 3.16
CA LEU A 67 -4.74 -5.58 1.83
C LEU A 67 -6.16 -5.03 1.63
N THR A 68 -7.14 -5.60 2.32
CA THR A 68 -8.52 -5.10 2.34
C THR A 68 -8.66 -3.67 2.87
N ALA A 69 -7.82 -3.26 3.81
CA ALA A 69 -7.87 -1.91 4.38
C ALA A 69 -7.22 -0.85 3.47
N LEU A 70 -6.45 -1.27 2.46
CA LEU A 70 -5.85 -0.39 1.46
C LEU A 70 -6.78 -0.14 0.26
N LEU A 71 -7.86 -0.93 0.15
CA LEU A 71 -8.84 -0.72 -0.90
C LEU A 71 -9.57 0.62 -0.65
N PRO A 72 -9.96 1.35 -1.71
CA PRO A 72 -10.78 2.54 -1.57
C PRO A 72 -12.02 2.20 -0.75
N THR A 73 -12.16 2.81 0.43
CA THR A 73 -13.44 2.74 1.14
C THR A 73 -14.48 3.40 0.23
N LEU A 74 -15.58 2.70 -0.05
CA LEU A 74 -16.69 3.26 -0.82
C LEU A 74 -17.34 4.37 0.02
N ARG A 75 -16.72 5.55 0.04
CA ARG A 75 -17.29 6.77 0.60
C ARG A 75 -17.84 7.58 -0.56
N GLY A 76 -18.99 7.13 -1.10
CA GLY A 76 -19.77 7.91 -2.06
C GLY A 76 -20.63 7.08 -2.99
N GLY A 77 -21.94 7.02 -2.71
CA GLY A 77 -22.96 6.78 -3.73
C GLY A 77 -24.03 5.74 -3.35
N LEU A 78 -25.26 6.23 -3.17
CA LEU A 78 -26.54 5.49 -3.09
C LEU A 78 -27.04 5.10 -1.69
N GLY A 79 -27.52 6.11 -0.96
CA GLY A 79 -28.71 5.95 -0.13
C GLY A 79 -29.93 6.51 -0.88
N PRO A 80 -31.06 5.79 -0.99
CA PRO A 80 -32.25 6.26 -1.70
C PRO A 80 -32.98 7.31 -0.84
N GLY A 81 -32.91 8.59 -1.21
CA GLY A 81 -33.65 9.62 -0.45
C GLY A 81 -33.28 11.08 -0.65
N ALA A 82 -32.27 11.44 -1.45
CA ALA A 82 -31.99 12.84 -1.76
C ALA A 82 -32.89 13.34 -2.90
N SER A 83 -34.08 13.80 -2.55
CA SER A 83 -34.96 14.58 -3.42
C SER A 83 -34.22 15.82 -3.92
N LEU A 84 -33.85 15.81 -5.21
CA LEU A 84 -33.46 17.02 -5.94
C LEU A 84 -34.75 17.75 -6.34
N ALA A 85 -35.39 18.40 -5.38
CA ALA A 85 -36.43 19.37 -5.72
C ALA A 85 -35.74 20.55 -6.46
N PRO A 86 -36.17 20.90 -7.67
CA PRO A 86 -35.63 22.05 -8.36
C PRO A 86 -36.17 23.31 -7.67
N ALA A 87 -35.28 24.13 -7.11
CA ALA A 87 -35.64 25.48 -6.71
C ALA A 87 -35.88 26.31 -7.98
N HIS A 88 -37.11 26.24 -8.49
CA HIS A 88 -37.60 27.18 -9.49
C HIS A 88 -37.85 28.54 -8.83
N LEU A 89 -37.35 29.56 -9.53
CA LEU A 89 -37.39 30.99 -9.25
C LEU A 89 -38.76 31.53 -8.80
N SER A 90 -38.73 32.51 -7.92
CA SER A 90 -39.73 33.59 -7.85
C SER A 90 -39.03 34.93 -7.70
N LEU A 91 -39.53 35.92 -8.46
CA LEU A 91 -39.09 37.31 -8.64
C LEU A 91 -38.90 38.10 -7.34
#